data_AF-A0A7C2LSI5-F1
#
_entry.id   AF-A0A7C2LSI5-F1
#
_cell.length_a   1.000
_cell.length_b   1.000
_cell.length_c   1.000
_cell.angle_alpha   90.00
_cell.angle_beta   90.00
_cell.angle_gamma   90.00
#
_symmetry.space_group_name_H-M   'P 1'
#
loop_
_entity.id
_entity.type
_entity.pdbx_description
1 polymer ?
#
loop_
_entity_poly.entity_id
_entity_poly.type
_entity_poly.pdbx_seq_one_letter_code
_entity_poly.pdbx_strand_id
1 'polypeptide(L)'
;MESADAVIVGGGIVGSAVAYYLSAEAAFAGRRIVLVERDPSFAAASTSRSAGGLRQQFSTPENIALSQVTLSLFRRLKTVFGAEADVSFREQGYLIMASPGGRGQLEENVALQQSMGADILLLEPDEIARRFPWLAVDGVAAAGYGRTGEGWFDPPGLAALFRAAARAQGVSVVRGEVTGIDAGTRIEAVRLAGGERIACGALVDAAGPWAGQVAALAGVALPVEPRKRYVYVIDCREATEAMHAAPLTVDPSGVWLRPEGRFFLCGKSPAEEAEPPAADLEAVDHAFFEEEVWPRLAARVPAFESVKVVRAWAGFYDTNTLDHNAVIGAHSRLANLYFAAGFSGHGAQQAAGAGRAVAELIAHGTFRTIDLTRLGYARIAAGRPLAERNVI
;
A
#
# COMPACT_ATOMS: atom_id res chain seq x y z
N MET A 1 -27.15 -7.63 -22.82
CA MET A 1 -25.68 -7.64 -22.70
C MET A 1 -25.32 -6.35 -21.98
N GLU A 2 -24.78 -6.43 -20.77
CA GLU A 2 -24.41 -5.22 -20.06
C GLU A 2 -23.11 -4.64 -20.66
N SER A 3 -23.07 -3.33 -20.86
CA SER A 3 -21.90 -2.61 -21.38
C SER A 3 -21.50 -1.52 -20.42
N ALA A 4 -20.20 -1.32 -20.22
CA ALA A 4 -19.64 -0.27 -19.38
C ALA A 4 -18.51 0.46 -20.13
N ASP A 5 -18.33 1.74 -19.86
CA ASP A 5 -17.20 2.51 -20.39
C ASP A 5 -15.90 2.08 -19.70
N ALA A 6 -15.97 1.73 -18.42
CA ALA A 6 -14.86 1.16 -17.66
C ALA A 6 -15.33 0.08 -16.68
N VAL A 7 -14.54 -1.00 -16.59
CA VAL A 7 -14.66 -2.04 -15.57
C VAL A 7 -13.39 -2.01 -14.71
N ILE A 8 -13.55 -2.03 -13.39
CA ILE A 8 -12.46 -2.07 -12.42
C ILE A 8 -12.61 -3.37 -11.63
N VAL A 9 -11.55 -4.19 -11.61
CA VAL A 9 -11.54 -5.47 -10.90
C VAL A 9 -10.81 -5.29 -9.57
N GLY A 10 -11.51 -5.51 -8.46
CA GLY A 10 -10.99 -5.35 -7.09
C GLY A 10 -11.53 -4.09 -6.41
N GLY A 11 -12.35 -4.27 -5.37
CA GLY A 11 -12.98 -3.20 -4.57
C GLY A 11 -12.18 -2.76 -3.34
N GLY A 12 -10.92 -3.19 -3.23
CA GLY A 12 -9.97 -2.70 -2.23
C GLY A 12 -9.70 -1.20 -2.39
N ILE A 13 -8.81 -0.66 -1.56
CA ILE A 13 -8.54 0.79 -1.51
C ILE A 13 -8.09 1.37 -2.86
N VAL A 14 -7.27 0.64 -3.62
CA VAL A 14 -6.75 1.09 -4.92
C VAL A 14 -7.85 1.14 -5.98
N GLY A 15 -8.58 0.03 -6.19
CA GLY A 15 -9.66 0.01 -7.17
C GLY A 15 -10.81 0.97 -6.81
N SER A 16 -11.08 1.16 -5.52
CA SER A 16 -12.02 2.19 -5.04
C SER A 16 -11.55 3.60 -5.37
N ALA A 17 -10.25 3.89 -5.19
CA ALA A 17 -9.66 5.18 -5.56
C ALA A 17 -9.72 5.40 -7.08
N VAL A 18 -9.39 4.39 -7.90
CA VAL A 18 -9.56 4.45 -9.37
C VAL A 18 -10.99 4.80 -9.71
N ALA A 19 -11.97 4.10 -9.11
CA ALA A 19 -13.38 4.31 -9.42
C ALA A 19 -13.81 5.74 -9.09
N TYR A 20 -13.43 6.26 -7.92
CA TYR A 20 -13.72 7.62 -7.47
C TYR A 20 -13.10 8.69 -8.38
N TYR A 21 -11.80 8.59 -8.66
CA TYR A 21 -11.13 9.61 -9.48
C TYR A 21 -11.63 9.57 -10.92
N LEU A 22 -11.85 8.37 -11.48
CA LEU A 22 -12.37 8.22 -12.84
C LEU A 22 -13.79 8.76 -12.98
N SER A 23 -14.68 8.51 -12.01
CA SER A 23 -16.04 9.07 -12.05
C SER A 23 -16.09 10.59 -11.84
N ALA A 24 -15.04 11.18 -11.27
CA ALA A 24 -14.91 12.63 -11.12
C ALA A 24 -14.37 13.33 -12.38
N GLU A 25 -13.83 12.58 -13.36
CA GLU A 25 -13.33 13.15 -14.61
C GLU A 25 -14.48 13.61 -15.52
N ALA A 26 -14.39 14.83 -16.04
CA ALA A 26 -15.42 15.39 -16.92
C ALA A 26 -15.67 14.53 -18.18
N ALA A 27 -14.61 13.85 -18.69
CA ALA A 27 -14.71 12.93 -19.81
C ALA A 27 -15.59 11.69 -19.53
N PHE A 28 -15.85 11.40 -18.24
CA PHE A 28 -16.67 10.29 -17.76
C PHE A 28 -18.04 10.72 -17.21
N ALA A 29 -18.41 12.00 -17.35
CA ALA A 29 -19.75 12.46 -17.01
C ALA A 29 -20.82 11.68 -17.82
N GLY A 30 -21.75 11.02 -17.13
CA GLY A 30 -22.79 10.20 -17.75
C GLY A 30 -22.33 8.84 -18.30
N ARG A 31 -21.05 8.49 -18.15
CA ARG A 31 -20.51 7.18 -18.54
C ARG A 31 -20.73 6.13 -17.47
N ARG A 32 -20.88 4.87 -17.87
CA ARG A 32 -21.09 3.75 -16.95
C ARG A 32 -19.76 3.17 -16.50
N ILE A 33 -19.47 3.28 -15.21
CA ILE A 33 -18.31 2.66 -14.56
C ILE A 33 -18.81 1.53 -13.65
N VAL A 34 -18.19 0.35 -13.75
CA VAL A 34 -18.52 -0.82 -12.94
C VAL A 34 -17.30 -1.25 -12.13
N LEU A 35 -17.43 -1.25 -10.81
CA LEU A 35 -16.45 -1.83 -9.88
C LEU A 35 -16.91 -3.25 -9.49
N VAL A 36 -16.10 -4.25 -9.80
CA VAL A 36 -16.39 -5.66 -9.50
C VAL A 36 -15.58 -6.09 -8.28
N GLU A 37 -16.27 -6.57 -7.24
CA GLU A 37 -15.65 -7.11 -6.02
C GLU A 37 -16.25 -8.50 -5.71
N ARG A 38 -15.41 -9.50 -5.47
CA ARG A 38 -15.89 -10.86 -5.18
C ARG A 38 -16.42 -11.03 -3.77
N ASP A 39 -15.80 -10.35 -2.80
CA ASP A 39 -16.12 -10.46 -1.39
C ASP A 39 -16.44 -9.07 -0.81
N PRO A 40 -17.74 -8.72 -0.67
CA PRO A 40 -18.15 -7.42 -0.15
C PRO A 40 -17.83 -7.24 1.35
N SER A 41 -17.43 -8.29 2.06
CA SER A 41 -16.94 -8.18 3.44
C SER A 41 -15.48 -7.71 3.52
N PHE A 42 -14.74 -7.82 2.41
CA PHE A 42 -13.31 -7.54 2.33
C PHE A 42 -12.47 -8.32 3.36
N ALA A 43 -12.94 -9.48 3.81
CA ALA A 43 -12.32 -10.23 4.89
C ALA A 43 -10.90 -10.66 4.53
N ALA A 44 -10.66 -11.04 3.27
CA ALA A 44 -9.34 -11.44 2.76
C ALA A 44 -8.57 -10.29 2.08
N ALA A 45 -9.12 -9.07 2.00
CA ALA A 45 -8.48 -7.97 1.31
C ALA A 45 -7.30 -7.42 2.13
N SER A 46 -6.17 -7.16 1.46
CA SER A 46 -4.99 -6.52 2.07
C SER A 46 -5.31 -5.19 2.77
N THR A 47 -6.26 -4.43 2.21
CA THR A 47 -6.75 -3.18 2.81
C THR A 47 -7.25 -3.38 4.23
N SER A 48 -8.05 -4.42 4.49
CA SER A 48 -8.70 -4.67 5.79
C SER A 48 -7.75 -5.13 6.88
N ARG A 49 -6.55 -5.59 6.49
CA ARG A 49 -5.57 -6.20 7.40
C ARG A 49 -4.26 -5.41 7.49
N SER A 50 -4.23 -4.23 6.88
CA SER A 50 -3.05 -3.37 6.82
C SER A 50 -2.80 -2.67 8.16
N ALA A 51 -1.51 -2.47 8.49
CA ALA A 51 -1.10 -1.66 9.63
C ALA A 51 -1.21 -0.14 9.35
N GLY A 52 -1.48 0.28 8.12
CA GLY A 52 -1.90 1.64 7.78
C GLY A 52 -0.81 2.72 7.74
N GLY A 53 0.46 2.37 7.58
CA GLY A 53 1.56 3.35 7.54
C GLY A 53 1.45 4.33 6.34
N LEU A 54 1.75 5.60 6.60
CA LEU A 54 1.96 6.67 5.61
C LEU A 54 3.34 7.28 5.84
N ARG A 55 4.21 7.19 4.84
CA ARG A 55 5.54 7.80 4.82
C ARG A 55 5.85 8.38 3.45
N GLN A 56 6.77 9.32 3.42
CA GLN A 56 7.42 9.89 2.27
C GLN A 56 8.85 9.36 2.13
N GLN A 57 9.36 8.60 3.12
CA GLN A 57 10.71 8.10 3.14
C GLN A 57 10.94 6.95 2.14
N PHE A 58 11.05 7.23 0.84
CA PHE A 58 11.39 6.26 -0.22
C PHE A 58 12.69 6.65 -0.94
N SER A 59 13.19 5.78 -1.82
CA SER A 59 14.39 6.03 -2.65
C SER A 59 14.07 6.40 -4.11
N THR A 60 12.79 6.32 -4.51
CA THR A 60 12.32 6.70 -5.85
C THR A 60 11.37 7.89 -5.79
N PRO A 61 11.51 8.89 -6.69
CA PRO A 61 10.66 10.08 -6.67
C PRO A 61 9.17 9.74 -6.89
N GLU A 62 8.87 8.71 -7.68
CA GLU A 62 7.50 8.25 -7.92
C GLU A 62 6.81 7.79 -6.64
N ASN A 63 7.48 7.00 -5.80
CA ASN A 63 6.91 6.52 -4.54
C ASN A 63 6.71 7.65 -3.53
N ILE A 64 7.64 8.62 -3.48
CA ILE A 64 7.51 9.83 -2.65
C ILE A 64 6.29 10.64 -3.09
N ALA A 65 6.17 10.91 -4.40
CA ALA A 65 5.08 11.70 -4.97
C ALA A 65 3.71 11.02 -4.76
N LEU A 66 3.62 9.69 -4.91
CA LEU A 66 2.40 8.93 -4.64
C LEU A 66 1.91 9.12 -3.20
N SER A 67 2.80 9.02 -2.22
CA SER A 67 2.46 9.27 -0.80
C SER A 67 2.10 10.72 -0.54
N GLN A 68 2.76 11.68 -1.19
CA GLN A 68 2.44 13.11 -1.06
C GLN A 68 1.03 13.45 -1.57
N VAL A 69 0.53 12.77 -2.61
CA VAL A 69 -0.86 12.93 -3.05
C VAL A 69 -1.84 12.48 -1.97
N THR A 70 -1.58 11.34 -1.32
CA THR A 70 -2.43 10.86 -0.21
C THR A 70 -2.35 11.79 1.00
N LEU A 71 -1.16 12.28 1.35
CA LEU A 71 -1.02 13.28 2.42
C LEU A 71 -1.81 14.57 2.11
N SER A 72 -1.73 15.06 0.86
CA SER A 72 -2.51 16.22 0.41
C SER A 72 -4.02 15.97 0.47
N LEU A 73 -4.47 14.74 0.20
CA LEU A 73 -5.86 14.33 0.38
C LEU A 73 -6.24 14.38 1.85
N PHE A 74 -5.41 13.88 2.77
CA PHE A 74 -5.72 13.89 4.20
C PHE A 74 -5.88 15.31 4.76
N ARG A 75 -5.04 16.25 4.31
CA ARG A 75 -5.18 17.68 4.66
C ARG A 75 -6.49 18.31 4.17
N ARG A 76 -7.11 17.74 3.13
CA ARG A 76 -8.36 18.23 2.52
C ARG A 76 -9.52 17.26 2.67
N LEU A 77 -9.39 16.25 3.53
CA LEU A 77 -10.30 15.11 3.57
C LEU A 77 -11.76 15.53 3.74
N LYS A 78 -12.01 16.47 4.65
CA LYS A 78 -13.35 17.00 4.93
C LYS A 78 -13.92 17.84 3.78
N THR A 79 -13.06 18.55 3.07
CA THR A 79 -13.47 19.30 1.86
C THR A 79 -13.84 18.34 0.73
N VAL A 80 -13.13 17.22 0.61
CA VAL A 80 -13.29 16.26 -0.48
C VAL A 80 -14.46 15.30 -0.23
N PHE A 81 -14.62 14.80 0.99
CA PHE A 81 -15.59 13.74 1.34
C PHE A 81 -16.70 14.19 2.31
N GLY A 82 -16.70 15.45 2.75
CA GLY A 82 -17.69 16.01 3.66
C GLY A 82 -17.20 16.15 5.12
N ALA A 83 -17.91 16.93 5.92
CA ALA A 83 -17.48 17.36 7.26
C ALA A 83 -17.17 16.22 8.24
N GLU A 84 -17.87 15.09 8.10
CA GLU A 84 -17.74 13.89 8.94
C GLU A 84 -16.65 12.93 8.47
N ALA A 85 -15.97 13.22 7.35
CA ALA A 85 -14.92 12.36 6.85
C ALA A 85 -13.74 12.31 7.83
N ASP A 86 -13.40 11.09 8.26
CA ASP A 86 -12.26 10.78 9.11
C ASP A 86 -11.61 9.48 8.65
N VAL A 87 -10.28 9.47 8.66
CA VAL A 87 -9.44 8.28 8.42
C VAL A 87 -8.55 7.97 9.61
N SER A 88 -8.82 8.60 10.76
CA SER A 88 -8.07 8.42 12.00
C SER A 88 -6.55 8.58 11.81
N PHE A 89 -6.13 9.54 10.99
CA PHE A 89 -4.71 9.78 10.71
C PHE A 89 -3.99 10.26 11.97
N ARG A 90 -3.05 9.44 12.45
CA ARG A 90 -2.13 9.72 13.55
C ARG A 90 -0.82 10.19 12.96
N GLU A 91 -0.64 11.50 12.89
CA GLU A 91 0.58 12.15 12.42
C GLU A 91 1.66 12.15 13.52
N GLN A 92 2.13 10.97 13.90
CA GLN A 92 3.15 10.78 14.95
C GLN A 92 4.55 10.50 14.38
N GLY A 93 4.73 10.66 13.07
CA GLY A 93 6.01 10.51 12.40
C GLY A 93 6.38 9.07 12.07
N TYR A 94 7.53 8.94 11.41
CA TYR A 94 8.10 7.66 10.99
C TYR A 94 9.61 7.71 11.22
N LEU A 95 10.17 6.71 11.89
CA LEU A 95 11.60 6.62 12.23
C LEU A 95 12.18 5.38 11.54
N ILE A 96 13.01 5.56 10.52
CA ILE A 96 13.68 4.48 9.80
C ILE A 96 15.16 4.51 10.17
N MET A 97 15.61 3.51 10.91
CA MET A 97 16.99 3.38 11.34
C MET A 97 17.84 2.63 10.31
N ALA A 98 19.09 3.03 10.18
CA ALA A 98 20.08 2.34 9.35
C ALA A 98 21.19 1.74 10.22
N SER A 99 21.63 0.55 9.83
CA SER A 99 22.88 -0.04 10.30
C SER A 99 24.08 0.70 9.68
N PRO A 100 25.32 0.47 10.14
CA PRO A 100 26.51 1.07 9.52
C PRO A 100 26.60 0.84 8.01
N GLY A 101 26.20 -0.33 7.52
CA GLY A 101 26.18 -0.64 6.09
C GLY A 101 25.06 0.07 5.31
N GLY A 102 23.96 0.44 5.98
CA GLY A 102 22.83 1.14 5.37
C GLY A 102 22.93 2.67 5.40
N ARG A 103 23.87 3.24 6.15
CA ARG A 103 23.95 4.69 6.40
C ARG A 103 24.04 5.52 5.11
N GLY A 104 24.92 5.15 4.19
CA GLY A 104 25.09 5.89 2.93
C GLY A 104 23.80 5.94 2.10
N GLN A 105 23.07 4.81 2.02
CA GLN A 105 21.79 4.77 1.32
C GLN A 105 20.72 5.63 2.03
N LEU A 106 20.71 5.64 3.36
CA LEU A 106 19.81 6.49 4.14
C LEU A 106 20.08 7.97 3.88
N GLU A 107 21.34 8.40 3.85
CA GLU A 107 21.73 9.78 3.55
C GLU A 107 21.28 10.22 2.15
N GLU A 108 21.51 9.39 1.13
CA GLU A 108 21.00 9.62 -0.24
C GLU A 108 19.47 9.74 -0.28
N ASN A 109 18.78 8.83 0.43
CA ASN A 109 17.32 8.81 0.50
C ASN A 109 16.79 10.08 1.16
N VAL A 110 17.33 10.47 2.32
CA VAL A 110 16.90 11.69 3.04
C VAL A 110 17.13 12.94 2.19
N ALA A 111 18.27 13.04 1.49
CA ALA A 111 18.55 14.16 0.60
C ALA A 111 17.51 14.26 -0.54
N LEU A 112 17.17 13.12 -1.18
CA LEU A 112 16.12 13.07 -2.20
C LEU A 112 14.76 13.50 -1.62
N GLN A 113 14.37 12.95 -0.47
CA GLN A 113 13.10 13.24 0.19
C GLN A 113 12.95 14.73 0.52
N GLN A 114 14.00 15.33 1.09
CA GLN A 114 14.05 16.76 1.38
C GLN A 114 13.98 17.61 0.11
N SER A 115 14.66 17.20 -0.97
CA SER A 115 14.57 17.89 -2.27
C SER A 115 13.16 17.89 -2.86
N MET A 116 12.34 16.90 -2.49
CA MET A 116 10.93 16.78 -2.85
C MET A 116 9.98 17.40 -1.82
N GLY A 117 10.50 18.13 -0.83
CA GLY A 117 9.73 18.88 0.15
C GLY A 117 9.22 18.07 1.35
N ALA A 118 9.70 16.84 1.55
CA ALA A 118 9.38 16.07 2.75
C ALA A 118 10.15 16.61 3.98
N ASP A 119 9.47 16.71 5.12
CA ASP A 119 10.05 17.21 6.38
C ASP A 119 10.74 16.09 7.19
N ILE A 120 11.85 15.60 6.64
CA ILE A 120 12.64 14.49 7.20
C ILE A 120 13.93 15.03 7.81
N LEU A 121 14.26 14.60 9.02
CA LEU A 121 15.57 14.80 9.64
C LEU A 121 16.43 13.56 9.48
N LEU A 122 17.72 13.74 9.18
CA LEU A 122 18.74 12.73 9.45
C LEU A 122 19.22 12.93 10.89
N LEU A 123 19.07 11.91 11.73
CA LEU A 123 19.44 11.93 13.14
C LEU A 123 20.66 11.05 13.40
N GLU A 124 21.61 11.58 14.17
CA GLU A 124 22.72 10.81 14.72
C GLU A 124 22.28 9.99 15.96
N PRO A 125 22.98 8.89 16.31
CA PRO A 125 22.62 8.05 17.45
C PRO A 125 22.37 8.82 18.76
N ASP A 126 23.19 9.83 19.06
CA ASP A 126 23.07 10.67 20.25
C ASP A 126 21.78 11.48 20.25
N GLU A 127 21.34 11.96 19.08
CA GLU A 127 20.09 12.69 18.91
C GLU A 127 18.89 11.77 19.06
N ILE A 128 18.98 10.54 18.53
CA ILE A 128 17.97 9.50 18.69
C ILE A 128 17.81 9.19 20.18
N ALA A 129 18.90 8.91 20.91
CA ALA A 129 18.86 8.59 22.33
C ALA A 129 18.30 9.74 23.18
N ARG A 130 18.61 11.00 22.83
CA ARG A 130 18.02 12.17 23.51
C ARG A 130 16.53 12.33 23.25
N ARG A 131 16.08 12.09 22.00
CA ARG A 131 14.68 12.30 21.59
C ARG A 131 13.77 11.12 21.97
N PHE A 132 14.29 9.91 21.91
CA PHE A 132 13.59 8.66 22.18
C PHE A 132 14.36 7.87 23.25
N PRO A 133 14.37 8.32 24.52
CA PRO A 133 15.20 7.71 25.57
C PRO A 133 14.80 6.27 25.92
N TRP A 134 13.65 5.80 25.44
CA TRP A 134 13.18 4.42 25.57
C TRP A 134 13.76 3.49 24.47
N LEU A 135 14.46 4.04 23.48
CA LEU A 135 15.04 3.32 22.35
C LEU A 135 16.54 3.10 22.59
N ALA A 136 16.98 1.84 22.58
CA ALA A 136 18.40 1.53 22.51
C ALA A 136 18.94 1.93 21.13
N VAL A 137 20.19 2.39 21.05
CA VAL A 137 20.80 2.85 19.78
C VAL A 137 21.99 1.98 19.34
N ASP A 138 22.25 0.89 20.06
CA ASP A 138 23.28 -0.08 19.67
C ASP A 138 23.02 -0.60 18.24
N GLY A 139 24.09 -0.63 17.44
CA GLY A 139 24.04 -1.03 16.04
C GLY A 139 23.35 -0.05 15.08
N VAL A 140 22.87 1.11 15.55
CA VAL A 140 22.28 2.17 14.69
C VAL A 140 23.36 3.18 14.35
N ALA A 141 23.52 3.45 13.05
CA ALA A 141 24.47 4.43 12.55
C ALA A 141 23.83 5.78 12.25
N ALA A 142 22.55 5.82 11.92
CA ALA A 142 21.75 7.02 11.71
C ALA A 142 20.26 6.63 11.60
N ALA A 143 19.35 7.61 11.64
CA ALA A 143 17.95 7.40 11.33
C ALA A 143 17.32 8.55 10.54
N GLY A 144 16.46 8.22 9.57
CA GLY A 144 15.54 9.17 8.96
C GLY A 144 14.30 9.33 9.84
N TYR A 145 13.96 10.56 10.21
CA TYR A 145 12.80 10.85 11.05
C TYR A 145 11.89 11.88 10.38
N GLY A 146 10.70 11.44 9.94
CA GLY A 146 9.67 12.34 9.45
C GLY A 146 9.01 13.09 10.59
N ARG A 147 9.26 14.41 10.67
CA ARG A 147 8.70 15.27 11.73
C ARG A 147 7.23 15.57 11.50
N THR A 148 6.83 15.70 10.24
CA THR A 148 5.45 15.99 9.82
C THR A 148 5.10 15.22 8.55
N GLY A 149 3.81 15.00 8.34
CA GLY A 149 3.26 14.33 7.16
C GLY A 149 3.40 12.82 7.15
N GLU A 150 3.90 12.21 8.22
CA GLU A 150 4.08 10.75 8.33
C GLU A 150 3.43 10.19 9.60
N GLY A 151 3.09 8.90 9.55
CA GLY A 151 2.45 8.19 10.65
C GLY A 151 1.62 7.03 10.15
N TRP A 152 0.39 6.88 10.65
CA TRP A 152 -0.54 5.83 10.20
C TRP A 152 -2.00 6.30 10.21
N PHE A 153 -2.85 5.62 9.45
CA PHE A 153 -4.27 5.91 9.30
C PHE A 153 -5.07 4.60 9.25
N ASP A 154 -6.39 4.71 9.11
CA ASP A 154 -7.34 3.60 8.90
C ASP A 154 -7.56 3.33 7.39
N PRO A 155 -6.94 2.29 6.79
CA PRO A 155 -7.09 2.02 5.36
C PRO A 155 -8.51 1.59 4.96
N PRO A 156 -9.23 0.75 5.73
CA PRO A 156 -10.65 0.50 5.55
C PRO A 156 -11.50 1.77 5.47
N GLY A 157 -11.28 2.72 6.39
CA GLY A 157 -11.97 4.01 6.42
C GLY A 157 -11.76 4.80 5.12
N LEU A 158 -10.50 4.94 4.68
CA LEU A 158 -10.21 5.64 3.42
C LEU A 158 -10.83 4.93 2.20
N ALA A 159 -10.76 3.59 2.16
CA ALA A 159 -11.39 2.81 1.09
C ALA A 159 -12.91 3.00 1.08
N ALA A 160 -13.55 3.05 2.26
CA ALA A 160 -14.98 3.29 2.39
C ALA A 160 -15.37 4.70 1.89
N LEU A 161 -14.58 5.73 2.21
CA LEU A 161 -14.79 7.09 1.68
C LEU A 161 -14.74 7.11 0.16
N PHE A 162 -13.71 6.50 -0.45
CA PHE A 162 -13.62 6.39 -1.91
C PHE A 162 -14.82 5.67 -2.51
N ARG A 163 -15.21 4.50 -1.98
CA ARG A 163 -16.37 3.75 -2.50
C ARG A 163 -17.68 4.53 -2.35
N ALA A 164 -17.89 5.19 -1.23
CA ALA A 164 -19.09 5.98 -0.98
C ALA A 164 -19.18 7.16 -1.97
N ALA A 165 -18.07 7.87 -2.18
CA ALA A 165 -18.00 8.97 -3.13
C ALA A 165 -18.16 8.50 -4.59
N ALA A 166 -17.53 7.39 -4.96
CA ALA A 166 -17.70 6.78 -6.28
C ALA A 166 -19.18 6.39 -6.54
N ARG A 167 -19.84 5.76 -5.56
CA ARG A 167 -21.27 5.43 -5.66
C ARG A 167 -22.15 6.68 -5.80
N ALA A 168 -21.86 7.74 -5.04
CA ALA A 168 -22.57 9.01 -5.14
C ALA A 168 -22.39 9.67 -6.53
N GLN A 169 -21.29 9.37 -7.22
CA GLN A 169 -21.01 9.80 -8.60
C GLN A 169 -21.55 8.84 -9.66
N GLY A 170 -22.31 7.80 -9.27
CA GLY A 170 -22.98 6.89 -10.20
C GLY A 170 -22.21 5.61 -10.55
N VAL A 171 -21.07 5.33 -9.90
CA VAL A 171 -20.35 4.05 -10.08
C VAL A 171 -21.20 2.89 -9.57
N SER A 172 -21.39 1.88 -10.41
CA SER A 172 -22.06 0.63 -10.05
C SER A 172 -21.07 -0.31 -9.36
N VAL A 173 -21.37 -0.76 -8.14
CA VAL A 173 -20.56 -1.77 -7.45
C VAL A 173 -21.28 -3.12 -7.55
N VAL A 174 -20.65 -4.06 -8.25
CA VAL A 174 -21.19 -5.39 -8.52
C VAL A 174 -20.44 -6.41 -7.69
N ARG A 175 -21.18 -7.26 -6.97
CA ARG A 175 -20.61 -8.44 -6.35
C ARG A 175 -20.36 -9.49 -7.44
N GLY A 176 -19.11 -9.90 -7.64
CA GLY A 176 -18.77 -10.93 -8.61
C GLY A 176 -17.28 -11.25 -8.63
N GLU A 177 -16.95 -12.48 -8.99
CA GLU A 177 -15.58 -12.88 -9.27
C GLU A 177 -15.37 -12.89 -10.78
N VAL A 178 -14.34 -12.20 -11.27
CA VAL A 178 -13.95 -12.25 -12.69
C VAL A 178 -13.23 -13.57 -12.94
N THR A 179 -13.80 -14.41 -13.79
CA THR A 179 -13.29 -15.75 -14.12
C THR A 179 -12.85 -15.88 -15.59
N GLY A 180 -13.06 -14.83 -16.38
CA GLY A 180 -12.55 -14.78 -17.75
C GLY A 180 -12.52 -13.36 -18.31
N ILE A 181 -11.63 -13.14 -19.26
CA ILE A 181 -11.52 -11.89 -20.02
C ILE A 181 -11.57 -12.24 -21.50
N ASP A 182 -12.47 -11.60 -22.25
CA ASP A 182 -12.49 -11.67 -23.72
C ASP A 182 -11.50 -10.64 -24.26
N ALA A 183 -10.47 -11.12 -24.96
CA ALA A 183 -9.44 -10.29 -25.55
C ALA A 183 -9.17 -10.68 -27.01
N GLY A 184 -9.19 -9.69 -27.89
CA GLY A 184 -8.72 -9.77 -29.28
C GLY A 184 -7.53 -8.84 -29.47
N THR A 185 -7.67 -7.84 -30.34
CA THR A 185 -6.70 -6.72 -30.44
C THR A 185 -6.80 -5.74 -29.26
N ARG A 186 -7.89 -5.83 -28.50
CA ARG A 186 -8.20 -5.07 -27.28
C ARG A 186 -9.00 -5.94 -26.33
N ILE A 187 -9.17 -5.51 -25.08
CA ILE A 187 -10.16 -6.10 -24.17
C ILE A 187 -11.56 -5.76 -24.68
N GLU A 188 -12.43 -6.76 -24.75
CA GLU A 188 -13.82 -6.62 -25.20
C GLU A 188 -14.81 -6.72 -24.04
N ALA A 189 -14.59 -7.68 -23.13
CA ALA A 189 -15.48 -7.92 -22.00
C ALA A 189 -14.81 -8.69 -20.86
N VAL A 190 -15.42 -8.63 -19.68
CA VAL A 190 -15.15 -9.55 -18.57
C VAL A 190 -16.31 -10.52 -18.38
N ARG A 191 -16.00 -11.75 -17.95
CA ARG A 191 -16.96 -12.77 -17.53
C ARG A 191 -16.89 -12.94 -16.02
N LEU A 192 -18.05 -12.95 -15.37
CA LEU A 192 -18.18 -13.22 -13.95
C LEU A 192 -18.49 -14.70 -13.70
N ALA A 193 -18.17 -15.20 -12.51
CA ALA A 193 -18.49 -16.57 -12.09
C ALA A 193 -19.99 -16.91 -12.16
N GLY A 194 -20.87 -15.92 -12.02
CA GLY A 194 -22.32 -16.08 -12.15
C GLY A 194 -22.81 -16.23 -13.60
N GLY A 195 -21.92 -16.13 -14.59
CA GLY A 195 -22.22 -16.23 -16.02
C GLY A 195 -22.49 -14.89 -16.70
N GLU A 196 -22.50 -13.78 -15.95
CA GLU A 196 -22.65 -12.45 -16.51
C GLU A 196 -21.45 -12.07 -17.38
N ARG A 197 -21.73 -11.39 -18.48
CA ARG A 197 -20.72 -10.83 -19.38
C ARG A 197 -20.90 -9.32 -19.47
N ILE A 198 -19.87 -8.58 -19.10
CA ILE A 198 -19.87 -7.11 -19.12
C ILE A 198 -18.89 -6.65 -20.19
N ALA A 199 -19.41 -6.13 -21.30
CA ALA A 199 -18.58 -5.48 -22.32
C ALA A 199 -17.94 -4.21 -21.74
N CYS A 200 -16.67 -3.93 -22.06
CA CYS A 200 -15.96 -2.80 -21.45
C CYS A 200 -15.10 -2.01 -22.43
N GLY A 201 -15.17 -0.67 -22.32
CA GLY A 201 -14.30 0.25 -23.03
C GLY A 201 -12.86 0.18 -22.51
N ALA A 202 -12.70 0.23 -21.19
CA ALA A 202 -11.45 0.06 -20.45
C ALA A 202 -11.61 -1.01 -19.36
N LEU A 203 -10.53 -1.75 -19.08
CA LEU A 203 -10.43 -2.70 -17.98
C LEU A 203 -9.26 -2.31 -17.08
N VAL A 204 -9.51 -2.15 -15.77
CA VAL A 204 -8.48 -1.89 -14.77
C VAL A 204 -8.33 -3.12 -13.88
N ASP A 205 -7.14 -3.69 -13.85
CA ASP A 205 -6.75 -4.71 -12.89
C ASP A 205 -6.18 -4.03 -11.64
N ALA A 206 -7.02 -3.98 -10.59
CA ALA A 206 -6.69 -3.53 -9.25
C ALA A 206 -6.96 -4.66 -8.24
N ALA A 207 -6.80 -5.92 -8.67
CA ALA A 207 -7.16 -7.10 -7.89
C ALA A 207 -6.14 -7.45 -6.79
N GLY A 208 -5.24 -6.52 -6.43
CA GLY A 208 -4.27 -6.66 -5.34
C GLY A 208 -3.48 -7.97 -5.46
N PRO A 209 -3.48 -8.83 -4.42
CA PRO A 209 -2.69 -10.06 -4.42
C PRO A 209 -3.04 -11.04 -5.55
N TRP A 210 -4.18 -10.84 -6.21
CA TRP A 210 -4.67 -11.70 -7.30
C TRP A 210 -4.51 -11.05 -8.68
N ALA A 211 -3.88 -9.89 -8.79
CA ALA A 211 -3.69 -9.19 -10.07
C ALA A 211 -2.95 -10.07 -11.11
N GLY A 212 -1.92 -10.83 -10.69
CA GLY A 212 -1.26 -11.78 -11.59
C GLY A 212 -2.21 -12.82 -12.20
N GLN A 213 -3.16 -13.31 -11.39
CA GLN A 213 -4.16 -14.29 -11.83
C GLN A 213 -5.21 -13.65 -12.74
N VAL A 214 -5.65 -12.43 -12.44
CA VAL A 214 -6.61 -11.68 -13.27
C VAL A 214 -5.99 -11.33 -14.63
N ALA A 215 -4.75 -10.82 -14.64
CA ALA A 215 -4.01 -10.55 -15.88
C ALA A 215 -3.86 -11.81 -16.76
N ALA A 216 -3.62 -12.97 -16.15
CA ALA A 216 -3.49 -14.24 -16.87
C ALA A 216 -4.78 -14.65 -17.60
N LEU A 217 -5.96 -14.25 -17.12
CA LEU A 217 -7.24 -14.48 -17.82
C LEU A 217 -7.32 -13.76 -19.18
N ALA A 218 -6.51 -12.72 -19.39
CA ALA A 218 -6.34 -12.02 -20.67
C ALA A 218 -5.09 -12.48 -21.44
N GLY A 219 -4.41 -13.55 -21.00
CA GLY A 219 -3.15 -14.01 -21.59
C GLY A 219 -1.96 -13.08 -21.33
N VAL A 220 -2.02 -12.26 -20.27
CA VAL A 220 -0.96 -11.32 -19.90
C VAL A 220 -0.20 -11.82 -18.68
N ALA A 221 1.13 -11.84 -18.76
CA ALA A 221 1.98 -12.12 -17.60
C ALA A 221 2.17 -10.85 -16.76
N LEU A 222 1.81 -10.90 -15.48
CA LEU A 222 2.05 -9.85 -14.51
C LEU A 222 2.68 -10.50 -13.27
N PRO A 223 3.91 -10.13 -12.87
CA PRO A 223 4.65 -10.79 -11.79
C PRO A 223 4.18 -10.32 -10.40
N VAL A 224 2.87 -10.35 -10.16
CA VAL A 224 2.26 -9.95 -8.88
C VAL A 224 1.59 -11.15 -8.24
N GLU A 225 2.03 -11.49 -7.02
CA GLU A 225 1.55 -12.65 -6.28
C GLU A 225 1.28 -12.34 -4.80
N PRO A 226 0.46 -13.15 -4.10
CA PRO A 226 0.22 -12.97 -2.69
C PRO A 226 1.44 -13.41 -1.87
N ARG A 227 1.93 -12.54 -0.99
CA ARG A 227 2.89 -12.89 0.06
C ARG A 227 2.26 -12.71 1.43
N LYS A 228 2.29 -13.74 2.28
CA LYS A 228 1.66 -13.69 3.61
C LYS A 228 2.55 -12.94 4.60
N ARG A 229 1.95 -12.05 5.37
CA ARG A 229 2.62 -11.22 6.40
C ARG A 229 1.85 -11.35 7.71
N TYR A 230 2.58 -11.35 8.82
CA TYR A 230 2.01 -11.43 10.15
C TYR A 230 2.08 -10.07 10.85
N VAL A 231 1.02 -9.74 11.57
CA VAL A 231 0.97 -8.58 12.47
C VAL A 231 0.62 -9.09 13.86
N TYR A 232 1.41 -8.65 14.85
CA TYR A 232 1.21 -8.99 16.25
C TYR A 232 0.86 -7.73 17.03
N VAL A 233 -0.08 -7.87 17.96
CA VAL A 233 -0.46 -6.87 18.95
C VAL A 233 0.20 -7.28 20.26
N ILE A 234 1.03 -6.41 20.81
CA ILE A 234 1.74 -6.66 22.05
C ILE A 234 1.26 -5.71 23.16
N ASP A 235 1.16 -6.25 24.38
CA ASP A 235 0.95 -5.49 25.61
C ASP A 235 2.26 -5.45 26.40
N CYS A 236 2.67 -4.23 26.78
CA CYS A 236 3.87 -3.97 27.56
C CYS A 236 3.45 -3.24 28.84
N ARG A 237 3.59 -3.90 29.99
CA ARG A 237 3.21 -3.33 31.29
C ARG A 237 4.07 -2.14 31.71
N GLU A 238 5.30 -2.11 31.23
CA GLU A 238 6.30 -1.08 31.52
C GLU A 238 6.25 0.08 30.51
N ALA A 239 5.28 0.06 29.58
CA ALA A 239 5.15 1.09 28.57
C ALA A 239 4.89 2.46 29.21
N THR A 240 5.71 3.43 28.82
CA THR A 240 5.59 4.82 29.25
C THR A 240 4.76 5.63 28.26
N GLU A 241 4.29 6.81 28.67
CA GLU A 241 3.60 7.74 27.76
C GLU A 241 4.46 8.10 26.54
N ALA A 242 5.78 8.25 26.73
CA ALA A 242 6.73 8.55 25.66
C ALA A 242 6.79 7.42 24.60
N MET A 243 6.60 6.17 25.00
CA MET A 243 6.51 5.04 24.07
C MET A 243 5.19 5.05 23.30
N HIS A 244 4.07 5.41 23.95
CA HIS A 244 2.79 5.57 23.25
C HIS A 244 2.73 6.81 22.33
N ALA A 245 3.66 7.75 22.50
CA ALA A 245 3.88 8.87 21.59
C ALA A 245 4.93 8.57 20.49
N ALA A 246 5.43 7.33 20.42
CA ALA A 246 6.47 6.95 19.46
C ALA A 246 6.00 7.10 18.00
N PRO A 247 6.92 7.47 17.09
CA PRO A 247 6.68 7.32 15.66
C PRO A 247 6.54 5.84 15.29
N LEU A 248 5.98 5.57 14.10
CA LEU A 248 6.13 4.24 13.52
C LEU A 248 7.62 4.01 13.28
N THR A 249 8.18 3.03 13.96
CA THR A 249 9.63 2.85 14.06
C THR A 249 10.03 1.57 13.33
N VAL A 250 11.09 1.63 12.53
CA VAL A 250 11.64 0.51 11.76
C VAL A 250 13.11 0.31 12.15
N ASP A 251 13.40 -0.85 12.72
CA ASP A 251 14.73 -1.31 13.08
C ASP A 251 15.54 -1.73 11.82
N PRO A 252 16.88 -1.61 11.80
CA PRO A 252 17.68 -2.09 10.68
C PRO A 252 17.51 -3.58 10.36
N SER A 253 16.98 -4.38 11.29
CA SER A 253 16.63 -5.79 11.06
C SER A 253 15.34 -6.00 10.26
N GLY A 254 14.62 -4.94 9.89
CA GLY A 254 13.31 -4.99 9.23
C GLY A 254 12.11 -5.20 10.17
N VAL A 255 12.35 -5.23 11.49
CA VAL A 255 11.26 -5.25 12.47
C VAL A 255 10.69 -3.86 12.59
N TRP A 256 9.37 -3.74 12.58
CA TRP A 256 8.68 -2.47 12.77
C TRP A 256 7.75 -2.51 13.99
N LEU A 257 7.49 -1.34 14.57
CA LEU A 257 6.52 -1.15 15.63
C LEU A 257 5.77 0.18 15.51
N ARG A 258 4.52 0.22 15.98
CA ARG A 258 3.81 1.48 16.25
C ARG A 258 2.84 1.37 17.43
N PRO A 259 2.55 2.48 18.12
CA PRO A 259 1.45 2.55 19.08
C PRO A 259 0.08 2.23 18.44
N GLU A 260 -0.81 1.60 19.23
CA GLU A 260 -2.21 1.33 18.90
C GLU A 260 -3.04 1.34 20.21
N GLY A 261 -3.57 2.51 20.57
CA GLY A 261 -4.21 2.71 21.87
C GLY A 261 -3.25 2.41 23.02
N ARG A 262 -3.62 1.50 23.93
CA ARG A 262 -2.76 1.02 25.02
C ARG A 262 -1.74 -0.06 24.60
N PHE A 263 -1.83 -0.54 23.36
CA PHE A 263 -1.01 -1.64 22.85
C PHE A 263 -0.02 -1.12 21.81
N PHE A 264 0.76 -2.03 21.24
CA PHE A 264 1.62 -1.76 20.10
C PHE A 264 1.36 -2.81 19.01
N LEU A 265 1.39 -2.38 17.75
CA LEU A 265 1.48 -3.29 16.62
C LEU A 265 2.93 -3.46 16.21
N CYS A 266 3.29 -4.67 15.81
CA CYS A 266 4.61 -4.96 15.28
C CYS A 266 4.57 -6.11 14.28
N GLY A 267 5.67 -6.25 13.55
CA GLY A 267 5.85 -7.34 12.61
C GLY A 267 7.19 -7.24 11.89
N LYS A 268 7.41 -8.20 10.99
CA LYS A 268 8.59 -8.29 10.14
C LYS A 268 8.21 -9.04 8.87
N SER A 269 8.74 -8.64 7.73
CA SER A 269 8.65 -9.42 6.51
C SER A 269 9.59 -10.64 6.61
N PRO A 270 9.13 -11.88 6.34
CA PRO A 270 10.02 -13.03 6.21
C PRO A 270 11.07 -12.81 5.12
N ALA A 271 12.23 -13.48 5.25
CA ALA A 271 13.19 -13.54 4.17
C ALA A 271 12.61 -14.30 2.97
N GLU A 272 13.11 -14.02 1.75
CA GLU A 272 12.58 -14.61 0.50
C GLU A 272 12.61 -16.15 0.53
N GLU A 273 13.66 -16.74 1.09
CA GLU A 273 13.83 -18.20 1.20
C GLU A 273 12.93 -18.84 2.27
N ALA A 274 12.36 -18.01 3.15
CA ALA A 274 11.51 -18.40 4.27
C ALA A 274 10.06 -17.90 4.11
N GLU A 275 9.66 -17.52 2.89
CA GLU A 275 8.30 -17.05 2.60
C GLU A 275 7.25 -18.13 2.95
N PRO A 276 6.30 -17.84 3.85
CA PRO A 276 5.29 -18.80 4.23
C PRO A 276 4.28 -19.03 3.09
N PRO A 277 3.64 -20.22 3.04
CA PRO A 277 2.59 -20.50 2.05
C PRO A 277 1.46 -19.47 2.11
N ALA A 278 1.12 -18.89 0.95
CA ALA A 278 0.07 -17.89 0.80
C ALA A 278 -1.32 -18.49 0.45
N ALA A 279 -1.65 -19.65 1.03
CA ALA A 279 -2.88 -20.40 0.72
C ALA A 279 -4.12 -19.91 1.48
N ASP A 280 -3.95 -19.47 2.73
CA ASP A 280 -5.01 -18.99 3.62
C ASP A 280 -4.50 -17.80 4.45
N LEU A 281 -5.35 -17.20 5.30
CA LEU A 281 -4.94 -16.16 6.26
C LEU A 281 -5.33 -16.50 7.72
N GLU A 282 -5.68 -17.76 7.99
CA GLU A 282 -6.16 -18.20 9.30
C GLU A 282 -4.98 -18.58 10.20
N ALA A 283 -3.95 -19.21 9.62
CA ALA A 283 -2.76 -19.60 10.36
C ALA A 283 -1.79 -18.42 10.54
N VAL A 284 -1.64 -17.95 11.77
CA VAL A 284 -0.58 -17.04 12.20
C VAL A 284 0.56 -17.86 12.82
N ASP A 285 1.78 -17.62 12.36
CA ASP A 285 2.97 -18.28 12.89
C ASP A 285 3.44 -17.55 14.16
N HIS A 286 3.23 -18.15 15.33
CA HIS A 286 3.71 -17.59 16.59
C HIS A 286 5.19 -17.89 16.86
N ALA A 287 5.76 -18.95 16.26
CA ALA A 287 7.20 -19.22 16.39
C ALA A 287 8.00 -18.14 15.67
N PHE A 288 7.52 -17.65 14.52
CA PHE A 288 8.12 -16.51 13.83
C PHE A 288 8.16 -15.26 14.72
N PHE A 289 7.17 -15.02 15.58
CA PHE A 289 7.25 -13.92 16.54
C PHE A 289 8.40 -14.13 17.54
N GLU A 290 8.46 -15.30 18.17
CA GLU A 290 9.46 -15.62 19.20
C GLU A 290 10.90 -15.63 18.67
N GLU A 291 11.10 -16.08 17.43
CA GLU A 291 12.42 -16.26 16.83
C GLU A 291 12.88 -15.03 16.04
N GLU A 292 11.96 -14.39 15.31
CA GLU A 292 12.29 -13.39 14.30
C GLU A 292 11.85 -11.96 14.64
N VAL A 293 10.88 -11.76 15.54
CA VAL A 293 10.35 -10.44 15.87
C VAL A 293 10.78 -10.00 17.27
N TRP A 294 10.43 -10.79 18.30
CA TRP A 294 10.59 -10.43 19.70
C TRP A 294 12.05 -10.14 20.11
N PRO A 295 13.07 -10.96 19.76
CA PRO A 295 14.44 -10.69 20.17
C PRO A 295 14.99 -9.35 19.65
N ARG A 296 14.59 -8.97 18.43
CA ARG A 296 14.98 -7.70 17.81
C ARG A 296 14.20 -6.52 18.39
N LEU A 297 12.90 -6.71 18.67
CA LEU A 297 12.11 -5.71 19.40
C LEU A 297 12.66 -5.43 20.79
N ALA A 298 12.95 -6.47 21.58
CA ALA A 298 13.46 -6.33 22.94
C ALA A 298 14.86 -5.71 22.97
N ALA A 299 15.72 -6.07 22.01
CA ALA A 299 17.02 -5.41 21.84
C ALA A 299 16.89 -3.91 21.52
N ARG A 300 15.90 -3.52 20.70
CA ARG A 300 15.68 -2.12 20.31
C ARG A 300 14.94 -1.30 21.37
N VAL A 301 13.99 -1.92 22.07
CA VAL A 301 13.17 -1.30 23.11
C VAL A 301 13.27 -2.19 24.36
N PRO A 302 14.20 -1.92 25.29
CA PRO A 302 14.45 -2.82 26.43
C PRO A 302 13.22 -3.15 27.28
N ALA A 303 12.26 -2.22 27.40
CA ALA A 303 10.99 -2.46 28.08
C ALA A 303 10.11 -3.55 27.40
N PHE A 304 10.44 -3.96 26.18
CA PHE A 304 9.77 -5.02 25.45
C PHE A 304 10.30 -6.43 25.75
N GLU A 305 11.29 -6.58 26.64
CA GLU A 305 11.77 -7.88 27.12
C GLU A 305 10.64 -8.73 27.72
N SER A 306 9.62 -8.11 28.34
CA SER A 306 8.54 -8.81 29.04
C SER A 306 7.16 -8.69 28.34
N VAL A 307 7.13 -8.34 27.05
CA VAL A 307 5.86 -8.17 26.31
C VAL A 307 5.05 -9.46 26.20
N LYS A 308 3.75 -9.30 25.98
CA LYS A 308 2.85 -10.41 25.67
C LYS A 308 2.12 -10.14 24.37
N VAL A 309 2.09 -11.12 23.47
CA VAL A 309 1.19 -11.10 22.32
C VAL A 309 -0.24 -11.30 22.82
N VAL A 310 -1.09 -10.29 22.62
CA VAL A 310 -2.51 -10.34 23.04
C VAL A 310 -3.45 -10.59 21.87
N ARG A 311 -2.99 -10.36 20.65
CA ARG A 311 -3.73 -10.64 19.41
C ARG A 311 -2.73 -10.72 18.26
N ALA A 312 -3.07 -11.46 17.21
CA ALA A 312 -2.31 -11.46 15.97
C ALA A 312 -3.24 -11.75 14.78
N TRP A 313 -2.80 -11.40 13.58
CA TRP A 313 -3.48 -11.77 12.34
C TRP A 313 -2.49 -11.86 11.18
N ALA A 314 -2.88 -12.56 10.11
CA ALA A 314 -2.16 -12.59 8.85
C ALA A 314 -2.87 -11.74 7.80
N GLY A 315 -2.11 -11.14 6.89
CA GLY A 315 -2.59 -10.43 5.70
C GLY A 315 -1.74 -10.75 4.48
N PHE A 316 -2.23 -10.41 3.29
CA PHE A 316 -1.43 -10.51 2.07
C PHE A 316 -0.84 -9.17 1.67
N TYR A 317 0.40 -9.18 1.21
CA TYR A 317 0.93 -8.17 0.30
C TYR A 317 0.74 -8.66 -1.14
N ASP A 318 0.39 -7.74 -2.03
CA ASP A 318 0.45 -7.93 -3.47
C ASP A 318 1.85 -7.62 -3.96
N THR A 319 2.71 -8.63 -3.93
CA THR A 319 4.16 -8.43 -4.11
C THR A 319 4.50 -8.53 -5.59
N ASN A 320 5.11 -7.48 -6.13
CA ASN A 320 5.74 -7.55 -7.43
C ASN A 320 7.10 -8.24 -7.30
N THR A 321 7.24 -9.44 -7.84
CA THR A 321 8.45 -10.26 -7.72
C THR A 321 9.60 -9.81 -8.62
N LEU A 322 9.37 -8.85 -9.53
CA LEU A 322 10.45 -8.27 -10.33
C LEU A 322 11.30 -7.28 -9.52
N ASP A 323 10.64 -6.37 -8.80
CA ASP A 323 11.30 -5.19 -8.23
C ASP A 323 10.61 -4.56 -7.02
N HIS A 324 9.56 -5.20 -6.49
CA HIS A 324 8.72 -4.71 -5.40
C HIS A 324 8.00 -3.38 -5.64
N ASN A 325 8.14 -2.75 -6.83
CA ASN A 325 7.44 -1.54 -7.18
C ASN A 325 6.09 -1.82 -7.82
N ALA A 326 5.13 -0.92 -7.62
CA ALA A 326 3.83 -1.01 -8.25
C ALA A 326 3.93 -1.08 -9.79
N VAL A 327 2.96 -1.74 -10.40
CA VAL A 327 2.71 -1.68 -11.84
C VAL A 327 1.51 -0.76 -12.05
N ILE A 328 1.76 0.44 -12.56
CA ILE A 328 0.75 1.48 -12.76
C ILE A 328 0.76 1.91 -14.22
N GLY A 329 -0.38 1.75 -14.90
CA GLY A 329 -0.61 2.27 -16.25
C GLY A 329 -1.04 1.21 -17.26
N ALA A 330 -1.08 1.61 -18.53
CA ALA A 330 -1.59 0.78 -19.61
C ALA A 330 -0.65 -0.37 -19.99
N HIS A 331 -1.23 -1.50 -20.39
CA HIS A 331 -0.52 -2.58 -21.04
C HIS A 331 -0.04 -2.13 -22.44
N SER A 332 1.14 -2.59 -22.86
CA SER A 332 1.83 -2.08 -24.07
C SER A 332 1.17 -2.48 -25.40
N ARG A 333 0.38 -3.56 -25.43
CA ARG A 333 -0.34 -4.03 -26.64
C ARG A 333 -1.86 -3.85 -26.52
N LEU A 334 -2.46 -4.47 -25.51
CA LEU A 334 -3.86 -4.25 -25.09
C LEU A 334 -4.03 -2.87 -24.44
N ALA A 335 -4.04 -1.80 -25.22
CA ALA A 335 -3.98 -0.42 -24.72
C ALA A 335 -5.16 0.00 -23.80
N ASN A 336 -6.26 -0.76 -23.80
CA ASN A 336 -7.39 -0.53 -22.90
C ASN A 336 -7.38 -1.43 -21.64
N LEU A 337 -6.30 -2.17 -21.39
CA LEU A 337 -6.01 -2.86 -20.14
C LEU A 337 -5.04 -2.00 -19.32
N TYR A 338 -5.40 -1.70 -18.08
CA TYR A 338 -4.62 -0.88 -17.15
C TYR A 338 -4.33 -1.66 -15.88
N PHE A 339 -3.17 -1.42 -15.28
CA PHE A 339 -2.77 -2.00 -14.00
C PHE A 339 -2.71 -0.94 -12.91
N ALA A 340 -3.11 -1.34 -11.71
CA ALA A 340 -2.86 -0.64 -10.45
C ALA A 340 -2.70 -1.69 -9.34
N ALA A 341 -1.57 -2.38 -9.34
CA ALA A 341 -1.28 -3.49 -8.42
C ALA A 341 0.23 -3.67 -8.20
N GLY A 342 0.63 -4.55 -7.28
CA GLY A 342 2.03 -4.90 -7.04
C GLY A 342 2.74 -3.96 -6.08
N PHE A 343 2.01 -3.33 -5.16
CA PHE A 343 2.55 -2.27 -4.28
C PHE A 343 3.48 -2.78 -3.17
N SER A 344 3.58 -4.11 -3.00
CA SER A 344 4.51 -4.79 -2.08
C SER A 344 4.53 -4.17 -0.68
N GLY A 345 3.34 -3.89 -0.12
CA GLY A 345 3.17 -3.35 1.23
C GLY A 345 2.79 -1.87 1.32
N HIS A 346 2.90 -1.10 0.23
CA HIS A 346 2.66 0.35 0.25
C HIS A 346 1.33 0.77 -0.38
N GLY A 347 0.48 -0.18 -0.77
CA GLY A 347 -0.72 0.10 -1.56
C GLY A 347 -1.73 1.01 -0.86
N ALA A 348 -1.84 0.94 0.47
CA ALA A 348 -2.74 1.81 1.23
C ALA A 348 -2.37 3.30 1.10
N GLN A 349 -1.10 3.64 1.37
CA GLN A 349 -0.64 5.03 1.31
C GLN A 349 -0.49 5.55 -0.13
N GLN A 350 -0.33 4.69 -1.13
CA GLN A 350 -0.20 5.11 -2.53
C GLN A 350 -1.52 5.09 -3.31
N ALA A 351 -2.60 4.59 -2.71
CA ALA A 351 -3.89 4.37 -3.40
C ALA A 351 -4.46 5.63 -4.05
N ALA A 352 -4.41 6.78 -3.37
CA ALA A 352 -4.98 8.02 -3.91
C ALA A 352 -4.20 8.49 -5.15
N GLY A 353 -2.86 8.47 -5.08
CA GLY A 353 -1.98 8.81 -6.19
C GLY A 353 -2.15 7.85 -7.38
N ALA A 354 -2.13 6.54 -7.12
CA ALA A 354 -2.29 5.52 -8.16
C ALA A 354 -3.67 5.57 -8.81
N GLY A 355 -4.73 5.70 -8.00
CA GLY A 355 -6.10 5.81 -8.47
C GLY A 355 -6.30 7.01 -9.40
N ARG A 356 -5.77 8.17 -8.99
CA ARG A 356 -5.81 9.39 -9.81
C ARG A 356 -5.00 9.26 -11.10
N ALA A 357 -3.80 8.69 -11.03
CA ALA A 357 -2.94 8.53 -12.20
C ALA A 357 -3.58 7.60 -13.27
N VAL A 358 -4.21 6.50 -12.84
CA VAL A 358 -4.94 5.62 -13.77
C VAL A 358 -6.19 6.29 -14.31
N ALA A 359 -6.94 7.03 -13.50
CA ALA A 359 -8.08 7.81 -13.97
C ALA A 359 -7.67 8.82 -15.06
N GLU A 360 -6.56 9.53 -14.84
CA GLU A 360 -6.01 10.49 -15.81
C GLU A 360 -5.58 9.82 -17.12
N LEU A 361 -4.92 8.66 -17.05
CA LEU A 361 -4.58 7.90 -18.25
C LEU A 361 -5.82 7.47 -19.05
N ILE A 362 -6.86 6.98 -18.38
CA ILE A 362 -8.08 6.52 -19.05
C ILE A 362 -8.84 7.71 -19.67
N ALA A 363 -8.93 8.83 -18.96
CA ALA A 363 -9.69 10.00 -19.40
C ALA A 363 -8.95 10.85 -20.45
N HIS A 364 -7.61 10.94 -20.34
CA HIS A 364 -6.81 11.91 -21.10
C HIS A 364 -5.68 11.29 -21.93
N GLY A 365 -5.42 9.99 -21.78
CA GLY A 365 -4.33 9.29 -22.49
C GLY A 365 -2.93 9.58 -21.95
N THR A 366 -2.79 10.38 -20.90
CA THR A 366 -1.51 10.76 -20.28
C THR A 366 -1.67 10.98 -18.78
N PHE A 367 -0.60 10.75 -18.02
CA PHE A 367 -0.50 11.24 -16.65
C PHE A 367 -0.51 12.78 -16.63
N ARG A 368 -1.17 13.39 -15.63
CA ARG A 368 -1.23 14.85 -15.46
C ARG A 368 -0.73 15.32 -14.11
N THR A 369 -0.97 14.56 -13.04
CA THR A 369 -0.57 14.96 -11.67
C THR A 369 0.83 14.48 -11.31
N ILE A 370 1.16 13.21 -11.60
CA ILE A 370 2.48 12.62 -11.38
C ILE A 370 2.83 11.79 -12.61
N ASP A 371 4.01 11.97 -13.20
CA ASP A 371 4.50 11.07 -14.23
C ASP A 371 4.96 9.74 -13.59
N LEU A 372 4.21 8.67 -13.84
CA LEU A 372 4.48 7.32 -13.35
C LEU A 372 4.92 6.39 -14.48
N THR A 373 5.40 6.93 -15.60
CA THR A 373 5.83 6.14 -16.77
C THR A 373 6.83 5.04 -16.42
N ARG A 374 7.73 5.30 -15.45
CA ARG A 374 8.72 4.34 -14.94
C ARG A 374 8.10 3.16 -14.16
N LEU A 375 6.86 3.29 -13.68
CA LEU A 375 6.07 2.21 -13.05
C LEU A 375 5.19 1.45 -14.05
N GLY A 376 5.23 1.81 -15.34
CA GLY A 376 4.40 1.19 -16.37
C GLY A 376 4.75 -0.27 -16.69
N TYR A 377 3.81 -0.96 -17.36
CA TYR A 377 3.95 -2.36 -17.76
C TYR A 377 5.09 -2.60 -18.76
N ALA A 378 5.51 -1.59 -19.52
CA ALA A 378 6.60 -1.71 -20.49
C ALA A 378 7.91 -2.20 -19.85
N ARG A 379 8.18 -1.85 -18.58
CA ARG A 379 9.37 -2.35 -17.87
C ARG A 379 9.24 -3.84 -17.53
N ILE A 380 8.03 -4.30 -17.21
CA ILE A 380 7.73 -5.70 -16.90
C ILE A 380 7.97 -6.55 -18.14
N ALA A 381 7.39 -6.16 -19.28
CA ALA A 381 7.57 -6.84 -20.55
C ALA A 381 9.05 -6.90 -21.00
N ALA A 382 9.85 -5.91 -20.59
CA ALA A 382 11.28 -5.84 -20.90
C ALA A 382 12.18 -6.49 -19.82
N GLY A 383 11.62 -7.01 -18.72
CA GLY A 383 12.40 -7.53 -17.59
C GLY A 383 13.33 -6.50 -16.94
N ARG A 384 12.95 -5.21 -16.95
CA ARG A 384 13.75 -4.11 -16.41
C ARG A 384 13.25 -3.69 -15.03
N PRO A 385 13.92 -4.09 -13.94
CA PRO A 385 13.51 -3.72 -12.60
C PRO A 385 13.75 -2.23 -12.34
N LEU A 386 12.86 -1.62 -11.55
CA LEU A 386 13.05 -0.32 -10.92
C LEU A 386 13.40 -0.55 -9.45
N ALA A 387 14.62 -0.25 -9.04
CA ALA A 387 15.04 -0.47 -7.65
C ALA A 387 14.36 0.52 -6.69
N GLU A 388 13.61 0.01 -5.71
CA GLU A 388 13.26 0.72 -4.47
C GLU A 388 14.11 0.15 -3.34
N ARG A 389 15.08 0.95 -2.86
CA ARG A 389 16.09 0.55 -1.87
C ARG A 389 15.67 0.81 -0.43
N ASN A 390 14.45 1.27 -0.20
CA ASN A 390 13.91 1.52 1.14
C ASN A 390 12.58 0.80 1.39
N VAL A 391 12.45 -0.45 0.95
CA VAL A 391 11.32 -1.34 1.29
C VAL A 391 11.51 -1.85 2.73
N ILE A 392 10.40 -1.93 3.49
CA ILE A 392 10.38 -2.34 4.90
C ILE A 392 9.91 -3.79 5.04
#